data_AF-A0A1T5BQX3-F1
#
_entry.id   AF-A0A1T5BQX3-F1
#
_cell.length_a   1.000
_cell.length_b   1.000
_cell.length_c   1.000
_cell.angle_alpha   90.00
_cell.angle_beta   90.00
_cell.angle_gamma   90.00
#
_symmetry.space_group_name_H-M   'P 1'
#
loop_
_entity.id
_entity.type
_entity.pdbx_description
1 polymer ?
#
loop_
_entity_poly.entity_id
_entity_poly.type
_entity_poly.pdbx_seq_one_letter_code
_entity_poly.pdbx_strand_id
1 'polypeptide(L)'
;MTFNPLRELRRKLILLFTLPVFALSACTTVVTSLHAPSCFTEMVEASGLQEPTPHAPLPSEPSVGAWVTYGNTEGGQLDIANADKVAIVGIGKTCDRWANEAKKKLEKRGLFKRIFG
;
A
#
# COMPACT_ATOMS: atom_id res chain seq x y z
N MET A 1 46.33 53.37 -12.12
CA MET A 1 45.21 52.42 -11.89
C MET A 1 43.94 53.23 -11.77
N THR A 2 43.09 53.23 -12.79
CA THR A 2 41.83 53.99 -12.83
C THR A 2 40.73 53.21 -12.12
N PHE A 3 40.37 53.68 -10.92
CA PHE A 3 39.26 53.12 -10.14
C PHE A 3 37.95 53.50 -10.83
N ASN A 4 37.21 52.53 -11.35
CA ASN A 4 36.02 52.78 -12.17
C ASN A 4 34.75 52.39 -11.36
N PRO A 5 34.12 53.33 -10.63
CA PRO A 5 33.10 53.05 -9.63
C PRO A 5 31.82 52.43 -10.21
N LEU A 6 31.59 52.61 -11.51
CA LEU A 6 30.45 52.04 -12.24
C LEU A 6 30.53 50.50 -12.35
N ARG A 7 31.74 49.92 -12.33
CA ARG A 7 31.93 48.46 -12.44
C ARG A 7 31.55 47.72 -11.16
N GLU A 8 31.82 48.33 -10.01
CA GLU A 8 31.44 47.81 -8.68
C GLU A 8 29.92 47.87 -8.45
N LEU A 9 29.29 48.99 -8.82
CA LEU A 9 27.84 49.13 -8.75
C LEU A 9 27.10 48.11 -9.62
N ARG A 10 27.58 47.88 -10.85
CA ARG A 10 27.00 46.87 -11.75
C ARG A 10 27.12 45.45 -11.19
N ARG A 11 28.23 45.13 -10.53
CA ARG A 11 28.47 43.80 -9.92
C ARG A 11 27.55 43.54 -8.73
N LYS A 12 27.35 44.55 -7.88
CA LYS A 12 26.41 44.49 -6.75
C LYS A 12 24.96 44.37 -7.21
N LEU A 13 24.58 45.08 -8.27
CA LEU A 13 23.22 45.03 -8.83
C LEU A 13 22.89 43.65 -9.41
N ILE A 14 23.85 43.04 -10.12
CA ILE A 14 23.68 41.69 -10.69
C ILE A 14 23.51 40.66 -9.57
N LEU A 15 24.32 40.73 -8.50
CA LEU A 15 24.18 39.83 -7.34
C LEU A 15 22.84 40.00 -6.63
N LEU A 16 22.35 41.23 -6.47
CA LEU A 16 21.07 41.51 -5.82
C LEU A 16 19.86 40.95 -6.60
N PHE A 17 19.95 40.93 -7.93
CA PHE A 17 18.84 40.48 -8.79
C PHE A 17 18.87 38.99 -9.11
N THR A 18 20.04 38.33 -9.12
CA THR A 18 20.13 36.90 -9.48
C THR A 18 19.86 35.97 -8.31
N LEU A 19 20.27 36.34 -7.09
CA LEU A 19 20.06 35.53 -5.87
C LEU A 19 18.59 35.18 -5.55
N PRO A 20 17.61 36.11 -5.62
CA PRO A 20 16.23 35.77 -5.26
C PRO A 20 15.53 34.86 -6.27
N VAL A 21 15.94 34.89 -7.55
CA VAL A 21 15.33 34.07 -8.61
C VAL A 21 15.66 32.59 -8.43
N PHE A 22 16.88 32.26 -7.98
CA PHE A 22 17.24 30.88 -7.67
C PHE A 22 16.61 30.36 -6.37
N ALA A 23 16.34 31.25 -5.40
CA ALA A 23 15.70 30.86 -4.14
C ALA A 23 14.22 30.43 -4.32
N LEU A 24 13.50 31.01 -5.29
CA LEU A 24 12.09 30.68 -5.56
C LEU A 24 11.90 29.36 -6.31
N SER A 25 12.92 28.85 -7.00
CA SER A 25 12.89 27.57 -7.72
C SER A 25 12.87 26.34 -6.80
N ALA A 26 13.23 26.48 -5.52
CA ALA A 26 13.35 25.36 -4.59
C ALA A 26 12.04 24.99 -3.86
N CYS A 27 10.99 25.80 -4.00
CA CYS A 27 9.73 25.63 -3.24
C CYS A 27 8.60 24.92 -4.00
N THR A 28 8.87 24.28 -5.15
CA THR A 28 7.86 23.43 -5.80
C THR A 28 7.73 22.12 -5.02
N THR A 29 6.80 22.10 -4.06
CA THR A 29 6.40 20.87 -3.38
C THR A 29 5.70 19.96 -4.39
N VAL A 30 6.43 18.95 -4.89
CA VAL A 30 5.86 17.85 -5.66
C VAL A 30 5.02 17.01 -4.71
N VAL A 31 3.70 17.12 -4.81
CA VAL A 31 2.76 16.23 -4.11
C VAL A 31 2.65 14.96 -4.94
N THR A 32 3.46 13.96 -4.64
CA THR A 32 3.24 12.61 -5.15
C THR A 32 2.11 11.97 -4.36
N SER A 33 0.90 11.92 -4.92
CA SER A 33 -0.14 11.03 -4.42
C SER A 33 0.26 9.59 -4.75
N LEU A 34 0.86 8.89 -3.79
CA LEU A 34 1.10 7.45 -3.89
C LEU A 34 -0.26 6.74 -3.83
N HIS A 35 -0.84 6.47 -4.99
CA HIS A 35 -1.93 5.51 -5.12
C HIS A 35 -1.31 4.11 -5.09
N ALA A 36 -1.24 3.51 -3.91
CA ALA A 36 -0.85 2.11 -3.78
C ALA A 36 -2.11 1.24 -4.01
N PRO A 37 -2.05 0.21 -4.87
CA PRO A 37 -3.16 -0.72 -5.02
C PRO A 37 -3.49 -1.38 -3.68
N SER A 38 -4.76 -1.77 -3.50
CA SER A 38 -5.25 -2.38 -2.27
C SER A 38 -4.72 -3.81 -2.14
N CYS A 39 -3.54 -3.96 -1.51
CA CYS A 39 -2.87 -5.24 -1.16
C CYS A 39 -3.84 -6.37 -0.79
N PHE A 40 -4.85 -6.05 0.03
CA PHE A 40 -5.83 -7.02 0.50
C PHE A 40 -6.63 -7.63 -0.65
N THR A 41 -7.22 -6.80 -1.51
CA THR A 41 -8.05 -7.25 -2.64
C THR A 41 -7.24 -8.13 -3.59
N GLU A 42 -6.04 -7.69 -3.97
CA GLU A 42 -5.17 -8.43 -4.89
C GLU A 42 -4.76 -9.79 -4.31
N MET A 43 -4.37 -9.83 -3.03
CA MET A 43 -3.95 -11.09 -2.40
C MET A 43 -5.12 -12.06 -2.20
N VAL A 44 -6.30 -11.56 -1.82
CA VAL A 44 -7.48 -12.40 -1.66
C VAL A 44 -7.92 -12.96 -3.02
N GLU A 45 -7.96 -12.13 -4.06
CA GLU A 45 -8.33 -12.57 -5.42
C GLU A 45 -7.34 -13.61 -5.96
N ALA A 46 -6.03 -13.36 -5.84
CA ALA A 46 -4.99 -14.30 -6.28
C ALA A 46 -5.01 -15.63 -5.52
N SER A 47 -5.54 -15.65 -4.29
CA SER A 47 -5.63 -16.86 -3.48
C SER A 47 -6.82 -17.76 -3.81
N GLY A 48 -7.81 -17.26 -4.55
CA GLY A 48 -9.05 -17.99 -4.84
C GLY A 48 -9.99 -18.16 -3.64
N LEU A 49 -9.66 -17.56 -2.48
CA LEU A 49 -10.46 -17.69 -1.24
C LEU A 49 -11.85 -17.03 -1.32
N GLN A 50 -12.12 -16.25 -2.37
CA GLN A 50 -13.47 -15.71 -2.64
C GLN A 50 -14.39 -16.70 -3.34
N GLU A 51 -13.85 -17.78 -3.91
CA GLU A 51 -14.66 -18.79 -4.56
C GLU A 51 -15.53 -19.52 -3.52
N PRO A 52 -16.81 -19.78 -3.84
CA PRO A 52 -17.69 -20.47 -2.91
C PRO A 52 -17.21 -21.90 -2.69
N THR A 53 -17.21 -22.34 -1.43
CA THR A 53 -16.94 -23.74 -1.10
C THR A 53 -18.05 -24.61 -1.71
N PRO A 54 -17.72 -25.65 -2.49
CA PRO A 54 -18.72 -26.48 -3.14
C PRO A 54 -19.52 -27.29 -2.12
N HIS A 55 -20.80 -27.47 -2.40
CA HIS A 55 -21.67 -28.35 -1.61
C HIS A 55 -21.45 -29.82 -1.99
N ALA A 56 -21.73 -30.72 -1.05
CA ALA A 56 -21.81 -32.14 -1.32
C ALA A 56 -23.06 -32.44 -2.18
N PRO A 57 -22.99 -33.44 -3.07
CA PRO A 57 -24.16 -33.85 -3.84
C PRO A 57 -25.21 -34.46 -2.91
N LEU A 58 -26.48 -34.14 -3.15
CA LEU A 58 -27.58 -34.76 -2.43
C LEU A 58 -27.58 -36.28 -2.65
N PRO A 59 -27.92 -37.08 -1.62
CA PRO A 59 -27.96 -38.53 -1.75
C PRO A 59 -29.05 -38.94 -2.76
N SER A 60 -28.68 -39.81 -3.71
CA SER A 60 -29.61 -40.38 -4.70
C SER A 60 -30.54 -41.44 -4.11
N GLU A 61 -30.15 -42.02 -2.97
CA GLU A 61 -30.89 -43.07 -2.28
C GLU A 61 -31.56 -42.53 -1.01
N PRO A 62 -32.84 -42.87 -0.76
CA PRO A 62 -33.55 -42.43 0.43
C PRO A 62 -33.24 -43.33 1.64
N SER A 63 -31.96 -43.60 1.91
CA SER A 63 -31.52 -44.42 3.04
C SER A 63 -30.93 -43.55 4.15
N VAL A 64 -31.12 -43.95 5.42
CA VAL A 64 -30.55 -43.23 6.57
C VAL A 64 -29.02 -43.14 6.45
N GLY A 65 -28.36 -44.20 6.00
CA GLY A 65 -26.91 -44.22 5.80
C GLY A 65 -26.42 -43.23 4.74
N ALA A 66 -27.17 -43.04 3.66
CA ALA A 66 -26.84 -42.05 2.63
C ALA A 66 -26.95 -40.62 3.17
N TRP A 67 -27.97 -40.32 3.98
CA TRP A 67 -28.12 -39.02 4.62
C TRP A 67 -27.02 -38.73 5.66
N VAL A 68 -26.59 -39.73 6.43
CA VAL A 68 -25.45 -39.59 7.37
C VAL A 68 -24.16 -39.29 6.61
N THR A 69 -23.91 -40.00 5.51
CA THR A 69 -22.72 -39.79 4.66
C THR A 69 -22.71 -38.39 4.03
N TYR A 70 -23.87 -37.94 3.54
CA TYR A 70 -24.07 -36.57 3.06
C TYR A 70 -23.75 -35.54 4.14
N GLY A 71 -24.32 -35.68 5.34
CA GLY A 71 -24.09 -34.76 6.46
C GLY A 71 -22.63 -34.67 6.89
N ASN A 72 -21.91 -35.80 6.91
CA ASN A 72 -20.47 -35.80 7.20
C ASN A 72 -19.66 -35.07 6.11
N THR A 73 -20.05 -35.24 4.86
CA THR A 73 -19.37 -34.58 3.72
C THR A 73 -19.61 -33.08 3.75
N GLU A 74 -20.85 -32.63 3.94
CA GLU A 74 -21.19 -31.21 4.14
C GLU A 74 -20.47 -30.61 5.35
N GLY A 75 -20.35 -31.36 6.44
CA GLY A 75 -19.57 -30.94 7.61
C GLY A 75 -18.11 -30.64 7.26
N GLY A 76 -17.48 -31.48 6.43
CA GLY A 76 -16.13 -31.22 5.92
C GLY A 76 -16.05 -29.97 5.03
N GLN A 77 -17.08 -29.68 4.24
CA GLN A 77 -17.14 -28.43 3.45
C GLN A 77 -17.27 -27.20 4.36
N LEU A 78 -18.00 -27.30 5.46
CA LEU A 78 -18.09 -26.23 6.44
C LEU A 78 -16.73 -25.92 7.10
N ASP A 79 -15.93 -26.94 7.37
CA ASP A 79 -14.57 -26.77 7.91
C ASP A 79 -13.66 -26.04 6.90
N ILE A 80 -13.74 -26.39 5.61
CA ILE A 80 -13.03 -25.69 4.53
C ILE A 80 -13.44 -24.22 4.48
N ALA A 81 -14.75 -23.94 4.44
CA ALA A 81 -15.27 -22.58 4.41
C ALA A 81 -14.83 -21.74 5.63
N ASN A 82 -14.71 -22.36 6.80
CA ASN A 82 -14.21 -21.71 8.01
C ASN A 82 -12.70 -21.45 7.95
N ALA A 83 -11.92 -22.39 7.40
CA ALA A 83 -10.49 -22.20 7.16
C ALA A 83 -10.23 -21.05 6.19
N ASP A 84 -11.01 -20.96 5.11
CA ASP A 84 -10.89 -19.87 4.12
C ASP A 84 -11.16 -18.50 4.75
N LYS A 85 -12.18 -18.39 5.61
CA LYS A 85 -12.44 -17.15 6.38
C LYS A 85 -11.25 -16.75 7.25
N VAL A 86 -10.63 -17.72 7.95
CA VAL A 86 -9.45 -17.45 8.78
C VAL A 86 -8.28 -16.99 7.92
N ALA A 87 -8.08 -17.59 6.75
CA ALA A 87 -7.03 -17.21 5.81
C ALA A 87 -7.23 -15.78 5.28
N ILE A 88 -8.45 -15.40 4.86
CA ILE A 88 -8.78 -14.03 4.42
C ILE A 88 -8.45 -13.01 5.52
N VAL A 89 -8.84 -13.29 6.77
CA VAL A 89 -8.51 -12.42 7.91
C VAL A 89 -6.98 -12.32 8.12
N GLY A 90 -6.26 -13.43 7.94
CA GLY A 90 -4.80 -13.46 8.01
C GLY A 90 -4.12 -12.60 6.94
N ILE A 91 -4.64 -12.62 5.71
CA ILE A 91 -4.19 -11.75 4.61
C ILE A 91 -4.40 -10.29 4.98
N GLY A 92 -5.59 -9.92 5.47
CA GLY A 92 -5.89 -8.56 5.93
C GLY A 92 -4.89 -8.05 6.96
N LYS A 93 -4.64 -8.82 8.02
CA LYS A 93 -3.64 -8.48 9.05
C LYS A 93 -2.23 -8.31 8.48
N THR A 94 -1.87 -9.12 7.49
CA THR A 94 -0.55 -9.05 6.85
C THR A 94 -0.40 -7.78 6.01
N CYS A 95 -1.41 -7.45 5.21
CA CYS A 95 -1.44 -6.20 4.44
C CYS A 95 -1.39 -4.96 5.35
N ASP A 96 -2.17 -4.94 6.43
CA ASP A 96 -2.15 -3.84 7.40
C ASP A 96 -0.78 -3.66 8.04
N ARG A 97 -0.12 -4.77 8.42
CA ARG A 97 1.24 -4.73 8.95
C ARG A 97 2.21 -4.14 7.94
N TRP A 98 2.19 -4.60 6.69
CA TRP A 98 3.08 -4.10 5.65
C TRP A 98 2.85 -2.63 5.32
N ALA A 99 1.59 -2.18 5.26
CA ALA A 99 1.25 -0.78 5.08
C ALA A 99 1.80 0.10 6.22
N ASN A 100 1.67 -0.36 7.47
CA ASN A 100 2.23 0.32 8.63
C ASN A 100 3.77 0.37 8.63
N GLU A 101 4.43 -0.71 8.23
CA GLU A 101 5.89 -0.75 8.09
C GLU A 101 6.39 0.19 6.99
N ALA A 102 5.70 0.22 5.85
CA ALA A 102 6.00 1.15 4.75
C ALA A 102 5.85 2.60 5.20
N LYS A 103 4.76 2.94 5.92
CA LYS A 103 4.54 4.27 6.50
C LYS A 103 5.67 4.66 7.44
N LYS A 104 6.05 3.80 8.39
CA LYS A 104 7.17 4.05 9.32
C LYS A 104 8.51 4.29 8.59
N LYS A 105 8.78 3.55 7.51
CA LYS A 105 9.99 3.74 6.70
C LYS A 105 9.98 5.08 5.97
N LEU A 106 8.83 5.51 5.44
CA LEU A 106 8.67 6.81 4.81
C LEU A 106 8.84 7.97 5.80
N GLU A 107 8.23 7.88 6.99
CA GLU A 107 8.36 8.88 8.05
C GLU A 107 9.83 9.04 8.50
N LYS A 108 10.56 7.94 8.70
CA LYS A 108 11.99 7.99 9.06
C LYS A 108 12.85 8.66 7.98
N ARG A 109 12.61 8.34 6.70
CA ARG A 109 13.33 8.98 5.58
C ARG A 109 12.99 10.46 5.46
N GLY A 110 11.73 10.84 5.67
CA GLY A 110 11.28 12.22 5.69
C GLY A 110 11.97 13.02 6.80
N LEU A 111 12.07 12.46 8.00
CA LEU A 111 12.78 13.07 9.13
C LEU A 111 14.28 13.24 8.84
N PHE A 112 14.94 12.22 8.31
CA PHE A 112 16.36 12.29 7.98
C PHE A 112 16.66 13.34 6.91
N LYS A 113 15.83 13.41 5.86
CA LYS A 113 15.92 14.45 4.82
C LYS A 113 15.63 15.85 5.36
N ARG A 114 14.78 15.98 6.39
CA ARG A 114 14.48 17.28 7.04
C ARG A 114 15.60 17.79 7.95
N ILE A 115 16.37 16.88 8.55
CA ILE A 115 17.42 17.21 9.53
C ILE A 115 18.79 17.37 8.85
N PHE A 116 19.08 16.54 7.85
CA PHE A 116 20.41 16.46 7.22
C PHE A 116 20.42 16.80 5.73
N GLY A 117 19.27 17.11 5.14
CA GLY A 117 19.11 17.47 3.72
C GLY A 117 18.92 18.96 3.51
#